data_AF-A0A659SCR9-F1
#
_entry.id   AF-A0A659SCR9-F1
#
_cell.length_a   1.000
_cell.length_b   1.000
_cell.length_c   1.000
_cell.angle_alpha   90.00
_cell.angle_beta   90.00
_cell.angle_gamma   90.00
#
_symmetry.space_group_name_H-M   'P 1'
#
loop_
_entity.id
_entity.type
_entity.pdbx_description
1 polymer ?
#
loop_
_entity_poly.entity_id
_entity_poly.type
_entity_poly.pdbx_seq_one_letter_code
_entity_poly.pdbx_strand_id
1 'polypeptide(L)'
;SHEPAALTALDAHGPASNGEVKHEQFPTPPQEIMLTPNVPATREAVQAINDADLILIGPGSFYTSLMPGLLLDELAQALRRTPAPMVYIGNLGRELSLPAASLTLVDKLAMMEQYIGKKVIDAVVVGPQVDVSAVNDRVVIQEVLEASDIPYRHDRQLLHNALEKALQALG
;
A
#
# COMPACT_ATOMS: atom_id res chain seq x y z
N SER A 1 2.03 7.58 14.16
CA SER A 1 2.42 7.68 15.57
C SER A 1 3.26 8.93 15.80
N HIS A 2 3.25 9.49 17.01
CA HIS A 2 4.26 10.47 17.44
C HIS A 2 5.49 9.81 18.08
N GLU A 3 5.44 8.49 18.28
CA GLU A 3 6.50 7.69 18.88
C GLU A 3 7.34 7.02 17.78
N PRO A 4 8.66 6.90 17.98
CA PRO A 4 9.53 6.20 17.05
C PRO A 4 9.25 4.69 17.08
N ALA A 5 9.17 4.08 15.91
CA ALA A 5 9.10 2.63 15.75
C ALA A 5 9.97 2.20 14.56
N ALA A 6 10.59 1.04 14.67
CA ALA A 6 11.28 0.39 13.58
C ALA A 6 10.37 -0.65 12.93
N LEU A 7 10.30 -0.66 11.61
CA LEU A 7 9.73 -1.80 10.91
C LEU A 7 10.67 -3.00 11.08
N THR A 8 10.12 -4.16 11.39
CA THR A 8 10.83 -5.42 11.65
C THR A 8 10.16 -6.52 10.85
N ALA A 9 10.90 -7.58 10.49
CA ALA A 9 10.33 -8.71 9.76
C ALA A 9 10.78 -10.06 10.33
N LEU A 10 9.91 -11.06 10.21
CA LEU A 10 10.22 -12.46 10.49
C LEU A 10 10.43 -13.21 9.17
N ASP A 11 11.52 -13.97 9.09
CA ASP A 11 11.82 -14.82 7.94
C ASP A 11 11.49 -16.30 8.24
N ALA A 12 11.58 -17.14 7.20
CA ALA A 12 11.31 -18.58 7.32
C ALA A 12 12.33 -19.34 8.19
N HIS A 13 13.43 -18.70 8.60
CA HIS A 13 14.50 -19.27 9.42
C HIS A 13 14.44 -18.81 10.89
N GLY A 14 13.47 -17.98 11.26
CA GLY A 14 13.22 -17.53 12.63
C GLY A 14 13.22 -16.00 12.74
N PRO A 15 13.17 -15.44 13.96
CA PRO A 15 13.35 -14.01 14.14
C PRO A 15 14.75 -13.62 13.68
N ALA A 16 14.83 -12.65 12.76
CA ALA A 16 16.09 -12.04 12.38
C ALA A 16 16.78 -11.52 13.66
N SER A 17 17.94 -12.09 13.95
CA SER A 17 18.67 -11.90 15.20
C SER A 17 18.93 -10.42 15.48
N ASN A 18 18.34 -9.89 16.57
CA ASN A 18 18.67 -8.66 17.30
C ASN A 18 19.50 -7.61 16.54
N GLY A 19 18.81 -6.61 16.00
CA GLY A 19 19.42 -5.38 15.47
C GLY A 19 18.60 -4.88 14.29
N GLU A 20 18.31 -3.59 14.26
CA GLU A 20 17.60 -2.86 13.19
C GLU A 20 17.75 -3.53 11.81
N VAL A 21 16.80 -4.39 11.43
CA VAL A 21 16.89 -5.10 10.16
C VAL A 21 16.41 -4.14 9.09
N LYS A 22 17.37 -3.61 8.32
CA LYS A 22 17.07 -2.78 7.16
C LYS A 22 16.31 -3.62 6.14
N HIS A 23 15.05 -3.26 5.86
CA HIS A 23 14.16 -3.93 4.88
C HIS A 23 14.74 -4.13 3.49
N GLU A 24 15.80 -3.41 3.17
CA GLU A 24 16.52 -3.46 1.91
C GLU A 24 17.37 -4.73 1.76
N GLN A 25 17.56 -5.53 2.82
CA GLN A 25 18.44 -6.71 2.79
C GLN A 25 17.72 -8.05 2.73
N PHE A 26 16.38 -8.11 2.73
CA PHE A 26 15.70 -9.40 2.62
C PHE A 26 15.83 -9.94 1.18
N PRO A 27 16.32 -11.17 0.97
CA PRO A 27 16.43 -11.73 -0.37
C PRO A 27 15.07 -12.12 -0.95
N THR A 28 14.07 -12.35 -0.09
CA THR A 28 12.70 -12.77 -0.44
C THR A 28 11.67 -12.01 0.40
N PRO A 29 10.40 -11.92 -0.03
CA PRO A 29 9.33 -11.39 0.81
C PRO A 29 9.31 -12.07 2.20
N PRO A 30 9.28 -11.29 3.30
CA PRO A 30 9.20 -11.86 4.64
C PRO A 30 7.86 -12.54 4.90
N GLN A 31 7.82 -13.46 5.87
CA GLN A 31 6.58 -14.12 6.26
C GLN A 31 5.66 -13.19 7.05
N GLU A 32 6.26 -12.35 7.89
CA GLU A 32 5.54 -11.38 8.72
C GLU A 32 6.36 -10.10 8.84
N ILE A 33 5.67 -8.96 8.95
CA ILE A 33 6.25 -7.66 9.24
C ILE A 33 5.46 -7.00 10.38
N MET A 34 6.15 -6.24 11.22
CA MET A 34 5.57 -5.59 12.40
C MET A 34 6.36 -4.33 12.76
N LEU A 35 5.76 -3.48 13.59
CA LEU A 35 6.45 -2.33 14.19
C LEU A 35 6.98 -2.71 15.57
N THR A 36 8.23 -2.34 15.84
CA THR A 36 8.90 -2.55 17.12
C THR A 36 9.43 -1.22 17.67
N PRO A 37 8.96 -0.75 18.84
CA PRO A 37 7.82 -1.28 19.58
C PRO A 37 6.51 -1.10 18.79
N ASN A 38 5.44 -1.79 19.23
CA ASN A 38 4.10 -1.45 18.76
C ASN A 38 3.75 -0.05 19.28
N VAL A 39 3.31 0.83 18.39
CA VAL A 39 3.02 2.24 18.69
C VAL A 39 1.59 2.57 18.26
N PRO A 40 0.89 3.46 18.97
CA PRO A 40 -0.47 3.83 18.61
C PRO A 40 -0.53 4.70 17.35
N ALA A 41 -1.69 4.72 16.71
CA ALA A 41 -1.96 5.71 15.68
C ALA A 41 -2.22 7.08 16.35
N THR A 42 -2.11 8.16 15.57
CA THR A 42 -2.59 9.45 16.06
C THR A 42 -4.10 9.50 15.96
N ARG A 43 -4.76 10.16 16.90
CA ARG A 43 -6.23 10.27 16.91
C ARG A 43 -6.74 10.98 15.66
N GLU A 44 -5.99 11.96 15.18
CA GLU A 44 -6.28 12.74 13.98
C GLU A 44 -6.27 11.85 12.73
N ALA A 45 -5.35 10.87 12.65
CA ALA A 45 -5.29 9.95 11.52
C ALA A 45 -6.46 8.97 11.53
N VAL A 46 -6.82 8.43 12.70
CA VAL A 46 -8.01 7.57 12.85
C VAL A 46 -9.28 8.34 12.48
N GLN A 47 -9.41 9.58 12.97
CA GLN A 47 -10.57 10.42 12.66
C GLN A 47 -10.65 10.75 11.16
N ALA A 48 -9.52 11.09 10.53
CA ALA A 48 -9.47 11.35 9.09
C ALA A 48 -9.94 10.16 8.25
N ILE A 49 -9.65 8.92 8.68
CA ILE A 49 -10.15 7.71 7.98
C ILE A 49 -11.66 7.54 8.15
N ASN A 50 -12.19 7.86 9.34
CA ASN A 50 -13.62 7.75 9.61
C ASN A 50 -14.45 8.80 8.85
N ASP A 51 -13.88 10.00 8.65
CA ASP A 51 -14.53 11.12 7.98
C ASP A 51 -14.25 11.18 6.47
N ALA A 52 -13.40 10.28 5.95
CA ALA A 52 -13.02 10.29 4.54
C ALA A 52 -14.19 9.91 3.62
N ASP A 53 -14.36 10.67 2.55
CA ASP A 53 -15.23 10.27 1.42
C ASP A 53 -14.52 9.29 0.47
N LEU A 54 -13.18 9.25 0.52
CA LEU A 54 -12.32 8.44 -0.33
C LEU A 54 -10.97 8.24 0.36
N ILE A 55 -10.42 7.03 0.28
CA ILE A 55 -9.10 6.70 0.81
C ILE A 55 -8.18 6.31 -0.34
N LEU A 56 -7.05 7.02 -0.46
CA LEU A 56 -6.01 6.70 -1.44
C LEU A 56 -4.84 6.02 -0.74
N ILE A 57 -4.47 4.83 -1.21
CA ILE A 57 -3.26 4.13 -0.76
C ILE A 57 -2.19 4.26 -1.83
N GLY A 58 -1.12 4.98 -1.49
CA GLY A 58 0.01 5.21 -2.37
C GLY A 58 -0.14 6.42 -3.29
N PRO A 59 0.77 6.58 -4.26
CA PRO A 59 1.94 5.72 -4.51
C PRO A 59 3.00 5.85 -3.40
N GLY A 60 3.92 4.89 -3.32
CA GLY A 60 5.00 4.89 -2.33
C GLY A 60 5.68 3.53 -2.21
N SER A 61 6.90 3.50 -1.67
CA SER A 61 7.63 2.25 -1.45
C SER A 61 6.82 1.28 -0.59
N PHE A 62 6.61 0.07 -1.09
CA PHE A 62 5.59 -0.82 -0.53
C PHE A 62 5.83 -1.10 0.97
N TYR A 63 6.99 -1.63 1.33
CA TYR A 63 7.30 -1.96 2.72
C TYR A 63 7.60 -0.74 3.61
N THR A 64 8.24 0.30 3.09
CA THR A 64 8.76 1.40 3.93
C THR A 64 7.87 2.63 3.97
N SER A 65 6.85 2.72 3.11
CA SER A 65 5.92 3.85 3.07
C SER A 65 4.47 3.42 3.24
N LEU A 66 4.04 2.31 2.61
CA LEU A 66 2.63 1.92 2.63
C LEU A 66 2.32 0.99 3.80
N MET A 67 3.04 -0.13 3.92
CA MET A 67 2.82 -1.11 4.98
C MET A 67 2.91 -0.56 6.41
N PRO A 68 3.81 0.38 6.78
CA PRO A 68 3.93 0.84 8.17
C PRO A 68 2.65 1.48 8.71
N GLY A 69 1.86 2.16 7.86
CA GLY A 69 0.56 2.70 8.25
C GLY A 69 -0.45 1.60 8.56
N LEU A 70 -0.45 0.52 7.76
CA LEU A 70 -1.34 -0.63 7.92
C LEU A 70 -0.97 -1.54 9.10
N LEU A 71 0.26 -1.40 9.62
CA LEU A 71 0.74 -2.13 10.80
C LEU A 71 0.36 -1.45 12.13
N LEU A 72 -0.22 -0.25 12.07
CA LEU A 72 -0.83 0.38 13.25
C LEU A 72 -2.23 -0.20 13.44
N ASP A 73 -2.43 -0.96 14.52
CA ASP A 73 -3.68 -1.68 14.79
C ASP A 73 -4.93 -0.78 14.68
N GLU A 74 -4.84 0.46 15.18
CA GLU A 74 -5.93 1.43 15.16
C GLU A 74 -6.26 1.92 13.74
N LEU A 75 -5.25 2.11 12.88
CA LEU A 75 -5.49 2.49 11.48
C LEU A 75 -6.06 1.31 10.69
N ALA A 76 -5.51 0.10 10.87
CA ALA A 76 -6.04 -1.11 10.25
C ALA A 76 -7.52 -1.34 10.63
N GLN A 77 -7.87 -1.13 11.90
CA GLN A 77 -9.26 -1.21 12.37
C GLN A 77 -10.16 -0.12 11.78
N ALA A 78 -9.68 1.12 11.66
CA ALA A 78 -10.44 2.20 11.03
C ALA A 78 -10.69 1.91 9.54
N LEU A 79 -9.66 1.50 8.80
CA LEU A 79 -9.74 1.10 7.39
C LEU A 79 -10.68 -0.08 7.17
N ARG A 80 -10.74 -1.03 8.11
CA ARG A 80 -11.66 -2.17 8.05
C ARG A 80 -13.14 -1.77 8.18
N ARG A 81 -13.41 -0.71 8.96
CA ARG A 81 -14.75 -0.29 9.37
C ARG A 81 -15.33 0.86 8.55
N THR A 82 -14.47 1.71 7.99
CA THR A 82 -14.90 2.86 7.19
C THR A 82 -15.73 2.40 5.98
N PRO A 83 -16.81 3.13 5.63
CA PRO A 83 -17.56 2.88 4.41
C PRO A 83 -16.90 3.54 3.18
N ALA A 84 -15.87 4.35 3.38
CA ALA A 84 -15.21 5.09 2.32
C ALA A 84 -14.59 4.12 1.29
N PRO A 85 -14.82 4.31 -0.02
CA PRO A 85 -14.14 3.54 -1.03
C PRO A 85 -12.62 3.74 -0.95
N MET A 86 -11.88 2.69 -1.28
CA MET A 86 -10.42 2.69 -1.18
C MET A 86 -9.76 2.36 -2.51
N VAL A 87 -8.85 3.23 -2.93
CA VAL A 87 -8.16 3.13 -4.22
C VAL A 87 -6.66 2.98 -3.99
N TYR A 88 -6.09 1.89 -4.47
CA TYR A 88 -4.64 1.71 -4.49
C TYR A 88 -4.03 2.32 -5.76
N ILE A 89 -2.98 3.12 -5.59
CA ILE A 89 -2.23 3.74 -6.67
C ILE A 89 -0.85 3.08 -6.76
N GLY A 90 -0.61 2.37 -7.85
CA GLY A 90 0.64 1.66 -8.10
C GLY A 90 1.83 2.59 -8.36
N ASN A 91 3.02 2.13 -8.01
CA ASN A 91 4.26 2.80 -8.38
C ASN A 91 4.50 2.71 -9.89
N LEU A 92 4.95 3.81 -10.51
CA LEU A 92 5.42 3.82 -11.91
C LEU A 92 6.89 3.40 -12.02
N GLY A 93 7.68 3.77 -11.03
CA GLY A 93 9.06 3.33 -10.89
C GLY A 93 9.16 1.92 -10.32
N ARG A 94 10.33 1.31 -10.51
CA ARG A 94 10.66 0.03 -9.84
C ARG A 94 10.72 0.21 -8.33
N GLU A 95 10.34 -0.82 -7.60
CA GLU A 95 10.66 -0.92 -6.17
C GLU A 95 12.18 -1.02 -6.00
N LEU A 96 12.73 -0.30 -5.02
CA LEU A 96 14.16 -0.38 -4.67
C LEU A 96 14.45 -1.61 -3.82
N SER A 97 13.47 -2.03 -3.03
CA SER A 97 13.52 -3.26 -2.24
C SER A 97 13.30 -4.46 -3.16
N LEU A 98 14.32 -5.32 -3.30
CA LEU A 98 14.22 -6.59 -4.03
C LEU A 98 12.99 -7.44 -3.67
N PRO A 99 12.65 -7.65 -2.39
CA PRO A 99 11.48 -8.45 -2.02
C PRO A 99 10.17 -7.75 -2.38
N ALA A 100 10.11 -6.41 -2.36
CA ALA A 100 8.93 -5.69 -2.83
C ALA A 100 8.80 -5.75 -4.36
N ALA A 101 9.93 -5.74 -5.07
CA ALA A 101 9.98 -5.84 -6.52
C ALA A 101 9.52 -7.20 -7.05
N SER A 102 9.68 -8.28 -6.26
CA SER A 102 9.22 -9.62 -6.64
C SER A 102 7.72 -9.86 -6.43
N LEU A 103 7.01 -8.96 -5.74
CA LEU A 103 5.56 -9.10 -5.51
C LEU A 103 4.77 -8.67 -6.74
N THR A 104 3.82 -9.50 -7.16
CA THR A 104 2.80 -9.11 -8.14
C THR A 104 1.84 -8.08 -7.55
N LEU A 105 1.02 -7.44 -8.39
CA LEU A 105 -0.04 -6.54 -7.92
C LEU A 105 -0.99 -7.28 -6.96
N VAL A 106 -1.38 -8.52 -7.27
CA VAL A 106 -2.26 -9.32 -6.42
C VAL A 106 -1.60 -9.64 -5.08
N ASP A 107 -0.30 -9.96 -5.05
CA ASP A 107 0.41 -10.22 -3.80
C ASP A 107 0.44 -8.97 -2.90
N LYS A 108 0.67 -7.79 -3.49
CA LYS A 108 0.67 -6.51 -2.76
C LYS A 108 -0.70 -6.23 -2.15
N LEU A 109 -1.77 -6.38 -2.93
CA LEU A 109 -3.15 -6.17 -2.47
C LEU A 109 -3.52 -7.17 -1.38
N ALA A 110 -3.21 -8.46 -1.58
CA ALA A 110 -3.49 -9.51 -0.61
C ALA A 110 -2.77 -9.27 0.72
N MET A 111 -1.51 -8.83 0.68
CA MET A 111 -0.76 -8.50 1.90
C MET A 111 -1.39 -7.31 2.63
N MET A 112 -1.72 -6.23 1.92
CA MET A 112 -2.39 -5.06 2.53
C MET A 112 -3.71 -5.46 3.19
N GLU A 113 -4.56 -6.20 2.47
CA GLU A 113 -5.87 -6.65 2.94
C GLU A 113 -5.76 -7.67 4.09
N GLN A 114 -4.68 -8.45 4.15
CA GLN A 114 -4.37 -9.33 5.28
C GLN A 114 -4.13 -8.53 6.56
N TYR A 115 -3.28 -7.49 6.53
CA TYR A 115 -3.01 -6.65 7.71
C TYR A 115 -4.22 -5.78 8.07
N ILE A 116 -4.98 -5.31 7.08
CA ILE A 116 -6.27 -4.66 7.34
C ILE A 116 -7.28 -5.66 7.91
N GLY A 117 -7.18 -6.95 7.59
CA GLY A 117 -8.06 -8.03 8.06
C GLY A 117 -9.40 -8.12 7.31
N LYS A 118 -9.50 -7.52 6.12
CA LYS A 118 -10.67 -7.56 5.23
C LYS A 118 -10.25 -7.13 3.82
N LYS A 119 -10.89 -7.69 2.79
CA LYS A 119 -10.83 -7.15 1.42
C LYS A 119 -11.56 -5.81 1.36
N VAL A 120 -10.82 -4.72 1.24
CA VAL A 120 -11.35 -3.35 1.29
C VAL A 120 -10.85 -2.46 0.17
N ILE A 121 -9.90 -2.91 -0.67
CA ILE A 121 -9.38 -2.07 -1.75
C ILE A 121 -10.26 -2.26 -2.98
N ASP A 122 -11.15 -1.31 -3.22
CA ASP A 122 -12.22 -1.39 -4.23
C ASP A 122 -11.76 -1.08 -5.66
N ALA A 123 -10.68 -0.32 -5.81
CA ALA A 123 -10.10 -0.02 -7.12
C ALA A 123 -8.58 0.04 -7.10
N VAL A 124 -7.99 -0.18 -8.28
CA VAL A 124 -6.56 0.01 -8.52
C VAL A 124 -6.32 0.93 -9.70
N VAL A 125 -5.37 1.85 -9.55
CA VAL A 125 -4.89 2.74 -10.60
C VAL A 125 -3.41 2.41 -10.85
N VAL A 126 -3.10 1.94 -12.05
CA VAL A 126 -1.76 1.42 -12.39
C VAL A 126 -1.31 1.83 -13.79
N GLY A 127 0.00 1.82 -14.01
CA GLY A 127 0.58 2.10 -15.33
C GLY A 127 0.35 0.97 -16.35
N PRO A 128 0.62 1.23 -17.65
CA PRO A 128 0.27 0.30 -18.73
C PRO A 128 1.06 -1.01 -18.72
N GLN A 129 2.19 -1.05 -18.02
CA GLN A 129 3.10 -2.21 -17.98
C GLN A 129 2.82 -3.14 -16.79
N VAL A 130 1.87 -2.80 -15.93
CA VAL A 130 1.52 -3.63 -14.77
C VAL A 130 0.62 -4.79 -15.23
N ASP A 131 0.96 -6.01 -14.84
CA ASP A 131 0.09 -7.16 -15.09
C ASP A 131 -1.15 -7.10 -14.17
N VAL A 132 -2.32 -6.95 -14.78
CA VAL A 132 -3.63 -6.88 -14.11
C VAL A 132 -4.48 -8.11 -14.41
N SER A 133 -3.97 -9.11 -15.13
CA SER A 133 -4.74 -10.28 -15.60
C SER A 133 -5.33 -11.12 -14.45
N ALA A 134 -4.71 -11.08 -13.28
CA ALA A 134 -5.15 -11.78 -12.08
C ALA A 134 -6.08 -10.93 -11.17
N VAL A 135 -6.33 -9.66 -11.49
CA VAL A 135 -7.18 -8.75 -10.71
C VAL A 135 -8.60 -8.75 -11.30
N ASN A 136 -9.49 -9.53 -10.69
CA ASN A 136 -10.84 -9.79 -11.24
C ASN A 136 -11.98 -9.34 -10.32
N ASP A 137 -11.70 -8.93 -9.08
CA ASP A 137 -12.69 -8.70 -8.04
C ASP A 137 -12.87 -7.21 -7.67
N ARG A 138 -12.30 -6.30 -8.46
CA ARG A 138 -12.25 -4.86 -8.18
C ARG A 138 -12.10 -4.04 -9.46
N VAL A 139 -12.34 -2.74 -9.38
CA VAL A 139 -12.18 -1.82 -10.51
C VAL A 139 -10.69 -1.68 -10.87
N VAL A 140 -10.36 -1.74 -12.16
CA VAL A 140 -8.99 -1.57 -12.67
C VAL A 140 -8.96 -0.41 -13.64
N ILE A 141 -8.19 0.63 -13.31
CA ILE A 141 -7.84 1.73 -14.21
C ILE A 141 -6.38 1.56 -14.61
N GLN A 142 -6.15 1.17 -15.87
CA GLN A 142 -4.81 0.98 -16.42
C GLN A 142 -4.57 1.99 -17.55
N GLU A 143 -3.78 3.02 -17.27
CA GLU A 143 -3.56 4.14 -18.19
C GLU A 143 -2.10 4.61 -18.17
N VAL A 144 -1.73 5.45 -19.13
CA VAL A 144 -0.47 6.21 -19.08
C VAL A 144 -0.62 7.23 -17.97
N LEU A 145 0.30 7.20 -17.01
CA LEU A 145 0.23 8.01 -15.80
C LEU A 145 1.50 8.82 -15.58
N GLU A 146 2.57 8.51 -16.31
CA GLU A 146 3.86 9.17 -16.19
C GLU A 146 3.86 10.60 -16.78
N ALA A 147 4.62 11.47 -16.13
CA ALA A 147 4.95 12.78 -16.68
C ALA A 147 5.91 12.64 -17.87
N SER A 148 5.77 13.51 -18.87
CA SER A 148 6.58 13.46 -20.10
C SER A 148 8.06 13.74 -19.87
N ASP A 149 8.40 14.44 -18.79
CA ASP A 149 9.76 14.81 -18.41
C ASP A 149 10.41 13.81 -17.43
N ILE A 150 9.62 13.14 -16.58
CA ILE A 150 10.10 12.22 -15.55
C ILE A 150 9.25 10.94 -15.55
N PRO A 151 9.70 9.86 -16.23
CA PRO A 151 8.88 8.66 -16.46
C PRO A 151 8.43 7.89 -15.20
N TYR A 152 9.12 8.06 -14.07
CA TYR A 152 8.78 7.39 -12.80
C TYR A 152 7.95 8.27 -11.86
N ARG A 153 7.52 9.44 -12.32
CA ARG A 153 6.68 10.38 -11.58
C ARG A 153 5.30 10.43 -12.21
N HIS A 154 4.27 10.37 -11.36
CA HIS A 154 2.91 10.58 -11.82
C HIS A 154 2.71 12.01 -12.33
N ASP A 155 2.17 12.15 -13.54
CA ASP A 155 1.58 13.39 -13.98
C ASP A 155 0.31 13.66 -13.16
N ARG A 156 0.18 14.89 -12.65
CA ARG A 156 -0.92 15.26 -11.76
C ARG A 156 -2.27 15.18 -12.46
N GLN A 157 -2.35 15.60 -13.71
CA GLN A 157 -3.61 15.65 -14.45
C GLN A 157 -4.03 14.24 -14.89
N LEU A 158 -3.08 13.43 -15.36
CA LEU A 158 -3.36 12.04 -15.75
C LEU A 158 -3.84 11.23 -14.55
N LEU A 159 -3.15 11.34 -13.40
CA LEU A 159 -3.57 10.65 -12.18
C LEU A 159 -4.93 11.12 -11.68
N HIS A 160 -5.20 12.44 -11.70
CA HIS A 160 -6.52 12.96 -11.33
C HIS A 160 -7.63 12.40 -12.22
N ASN A 161 -7.44 12.41 -13.54
CA ASN A 161 -8.43 11.86 -14.47
C ASN A 161 -8.66 10.35 -14.26
N ALA A 162 -7.60 9.60 -13.94
CA ALA A 162 -7.70 8.17 -13.64
C ALA A 162 -8.47 7.91 -12.34
N LEU A 163 -8.28 8.74 -11.32
CA LEU A 163 -9.03 8.67 -10.06
C LEU A 163 -10.51 9.00 -10.27
N GLU A 164 -10.84 10.02 -11.06
CA GLU A 164 -12.23 10.34 -11.42
C GLU A 164 -12.92 9.17 -12.13
N LYS A 165 -12.22 8.49 -13.05
CA LYS A 165 -12.74 7.28 -13.71
C LYS A 165 -12.95 6.13 -12.72
N ALA A 166 -12.01 5.94 -11.78
CA ALA A 166 -12.16 4.93 -10.74
C ALA A 166 -13.40 5.20 -9.89
N LEU A 167 -13.61 6.45 -9.45
CA LEU A 167 -14.79 6.85 -8.67
C LEU A 167 -16.09 6.63 -9.45
N GLN A 168 -16.15 7.05 -10.71
CA GLN A 168 -17.33 6.83 -11.57
C GLN A 168 -17.66 5.35 -11.75
N ALA A 169 -16.65 4.47 -11.77
CA ALA A 169 -16.84 3.04 -11.88
C ALA A 169 -17.28 2.38 -10.57
N LEU A 170 -17.01 2.99 -9.41
CA LEU A 170 -17.42 2.50 -8.09
C LEU A 170 -18.89 2.84 -7.75
N GLY A 171 -19.48 3.83 -8.42
CA GLY A 171 -20.89 4.21 -8.28
C GLY A 171 -21.07 5.46 -7.43
#